data_AF-A0A067SYZ5-F1
#
_entry.id   AF-A0A067SYZ5-F1
#
_cell.length_a   1.000
_cell.length_b   1.000
_cell.length_c   1.000
_cell.angle_alpha   90.00
_cell.angle_beta   90.00
_cell.angle_gamma   90.00
#
_symmetry.space_group_name_H-M   'P 1'
#
loop_
_entity.id
_entity.type
_entity.pdbx_description
1 polymer ?
#
loop_
_entity_poly.entity_id
_entity_poly.type
_entity_poly.pdbx_seq_one_letter_code
_entity_poly.pdbx_strand_id
1 'polypeptide(L)'
;MFHDKRFQTDVHFPIIAFNHEQMKSAITGSFLAAKRSNFENVAHRLSKLDPHTLVKISASLRAGNPAKPVSEEEKICYSILNDLDHVGGHVQGSLSSKKFRRNELWSLMSFKGAPLWFITFSPADSRHPLCIYYAGKKVEFKPEIPLSAKERSAMVAQNPVAAARFFRFMVQAFIQHILGVGDSKQGVYGNTDAYYGMVEQ
;
A
#
# COMPACT_ATOMS: atom_id res chain seq x y z
N MET A 1 7.04 -12.39 22.87
CA MET A 1 7.49 -12.76 21.51
C MET A 1 6.97 -14.16 21.25
N PHE A 2 6.36 -14.46 20.09
CA PHE A 2 5.93 -15.84 19.82
C PHE A 2 7.13 -16.77 19.95
N HIS A 3 6.96 -17.89 20.67
CA HIS A 3 8.03 -18.86 20.88
C HIS A 3 8.48 -19.51 19.56
N ASP A 4 7.60 -19.54 18.56
CA ASP A 4 7.83 -20.15 17.27
C ASP A 4 7.97 -19.09 16.16
N LYS A 5 9.12 -19.10 15.46
CA LYS A 5 9.43 -18.22 14.32
C LYS A 5 9.41 -18.94 12.97
N ARG A 6 9.02 -20.23 12.91
CA ARG A 6 9.10 -21.06 11.68
C ARG A 6 8.47 -20.38 10.47
N PHE A 7 7.26 -19.84 10.61
CA PHE A 7 6.57 -19.12 9.53
C PHE A 7 7.20 -17.78 9.15
N GLN A 8 7.89 -17.13 10.09
CA GLN A 8 8.56 -15.84 9.86
C GLN A 8 9.86 -16.00 9.09
N THR A 9 10.52 -17.14 9.28
CA THR A 9 11.82 -17.49 8.68
C THR A 9 11.69 -18.37 7.44
N ASP A 10 10.49 -18.86 7.15
CA ASP A 10 10.22 -19.62 5.93
C ASP A 10 10.32 -18.68 4.71
N VAL A 11 11.05 -19.13 3.69
CA VAL A 11 11.37 -18.34 2.50
C VAL A 11 10.14 -18.09 1.64
N HIS A 12 9.17 -19.01 1.64
CA HIS A 12 8.02 -18.99 0.76
C HIS A 12 6.75 -18.50 1.44
N PHE A 13 6.60 -18.76 2.74
CA PHE A 13 5.38 -18.48 3.47
C PHE A 13 4.93 -17.00 3.37
N PRO A 14 5.80 -15.98 3.58
CA PRO A 14 5.38 -14.59 3.43
C PRO A 14 4.81 -14.27 2.05
N ILE A 15 5.43 -14.81 0.99
CA ILE A 15 5.00 -14.60 -0.40
C ILE A 15 3.67 -15.31 -0.66
N ILE A 16 3.54 -16.57 -0.22
CA ILE A 16 2.31 -17.36 -0.37
C ILE A 16 1.15 -16.71 0.40
N ALA A 17 1.39 -16.29 1.65
CA ALA A 17 0.40 -15.63 2.48
C ALA A 17 -0.08 -14.31 1.85
N PHE A 18 0.86 -13.49 1.38
CA PHE A 18 0.55 -12.25 0.66
C PHE A 18 -0.26 -12.52 -0.62
N ASN A 19 0.15 -13.48 -1.44
CA ASN A 19 -0.57 -13.86 -2.65
C ASN A 19 -2.00 -14.35 -2.34
N HIS A 20 -2.14 -15.15 -1.28
CA HIS A 20 -3.45 -15.62 -0.84
C HIS A 20 -4.36 -14.48 -0.39
N GLU A 21 -3.82 -13.51 0.36
CA GLU A 21 -4.54 -12.30 0.77
C GLU A 21 -4.99 -11.46 -0.44
N GLN A 22 -4.10 -11.26 -1.41
CA GLN A 22 -4.40 -10.53 -2.65
C GLN A 22 -5.47 -11.25 -3.47
N MET A 23 -5.37 -12.58 -3.64
CA MET A 23 -6.38 -13.39 -4.32
C MET A 23 -7.73 -13.31 -3.62
N LYS A 24 -7.76 -13.44 -2.29
CA LYS A 24 -9.00 -13.35 -1.50
C LYS A 24 -9.66 -11.97 -1.64
N SER A 25 -8.87 -10.90 -1.61
CA SER A 25 -9.35 -9.53 -1.81
C SER A 25 -9.89 -9.33 -3.23
N ALA A 26 -9.20 -9.86 -4.24
CA ALA A 26 -9.65 -9.81 -5.63
C ALA A 26 -10.95 -10.60 -5.84
N ILE A 27 -11.07 -11.82 -5.30
CA ILE A 27 -12.29 -12.63 -5.38
C ILE A 27 -13.47 -11.91 -4.72
N THR A 28 -13.24 -11.29 -3.56
CA THR A 28 -14.27 -10.51 -2.87
C THR A 28 -14.72 -9.32 -3.72
N GLY A 29 -13.78 -8.56 -4.30
CA GLY A 29 -14.09 -7.46 -5.21
C GLY A 29 -14.87 -7.90 -6.45
N SER A 30 -14.45 -8.99 -7.09
CA SER A 30 -15.13 -9.58 -8.24
C SER A 30 -16.54 -10.06 -7.91
N PHE A 31 -16.73 -10.69 -6.75
CA PHE A 31 -18.05 -11.13 -6.29
C PHE A 31 -18.99 -9.95 -6.03
N LEU A 32 -18.49 -8.90 -5.38
CA LEU A 32 -19.26 -7.67 -5.17
C LEU A 32 -19.61 -7.00 -6.50
N ALA A 33 -18.70 -7.01 -7.47
CA ALA A 33 -18.94 -6.48 -8.81
C ALA A 33 -20.02 -7.27 -9.56
N ALA A 34 -19.94 -8.61 -9.53
CA ALA A 34 -20.91 -9.50 -10.17
C ALA A 34 -22.31 -9.39 -9.57
N LYS A 35 -22.42 -9.07 -8.28
CA LYS A 35 -23.70 -8.86 -7.59
C LYS A 35 -24.34 -7.49 -7.83
N ARG A 36 -23.69 -6.57 -8.54
CA ARG A 36 -24.29 -5.26 -8.83
C ARG A 36 -25.38 -5.38 -9.87
N SER A 37 -26.42 -4.56 -9.73
CA SER A 37 -27.53 -4.48 -10.68
C SER A 37 -27.09 -4.08 -12.10
N ASN A 38 -25.91 -3.46 -12.25
CA ASN A 38 -25.37 -3.08 -13.56
C ASN A 38 -24.49 -4.14 -14.22
N PHE A 39 -24.31 -5.33 -13.62
CA PHE A 39 -23.39 -6.34 -14.15
C PHE A 39 -23.73 -6.79 -15.58
N GLU A 40 -25.00 -7.07 -15.87
CA GLU A 40 -25.45 -7.46 -17.21
C GLU A 40 -25.13 -6.37 -18.26
N ASN A 41 -25.29 -5.10 -17.88
CA ASN A 41 -24.97 -3.97 -18.75
C ASN A 41 -23.45 -3.85 -18.98
N VAL A 42 -22.63 -4.06 -17.95
CA VAL A 42 -21.16 -4.15 -18.08
C VAL A 42 -20.76 -5.29 -19.02
N ALA A 43 -21.30 -6.49 -18.83
CA ALA A 43 -21.00 -7.66 -19.65
C ALA A 43 -21.39 -7.45 -21.12
N HIS A 44 -22.56 -6.87 -21.38
CA HIS A 44 -23.02 -6.54 -22.72
C HIS A 44 -22.18 -5.43 -23.39
N ARG A 45 -21.69 -4.44 -22.63
CA ARG A 45 -20.75 -3.45 -23.17
C ARG A 45 -19.40 -4.08 -23.50
N LEU A 46 -18.93 -5.01 -22.67
CA LEU A 46 -17.71 -5.80 -22.91
C LEU A 46 -17.79 -6.67 -24.16
N SER A 47 -18.96 -7.25 -24.48
CA SER A 47 -19.12 -8.05 -25.70
C SER A 47 -19.20 -7.22 -26.98
N LYS A 48 -19.61 -5.94 -26.87
CA LYS A 48 -19.68 -4.98 -27.99
C LYS A 48 -18.41 -4.17 -28.20
N LEU A 49 -17.36 -4.49 -27.46
CA LEU A 49 -16.15 -3.71 -27.40
C LEU A 49 -15.30 -3.98 -28.64
N ASP A 50 -14.99 -2.93 -29.41
CA ASP A 50 -14.14 -3.04 -30.60
C ASP A 50 -12.64 -3.16 -30.20
N PRO A 51 -11.96 -4.27 -30.55
CA PRO A 51 -10.55 -4.44 -30.26
C PRO A 51 -9.64 -3.37 -30.89
N HIS A 52 -9.98 -2.86 -32.08
CA HIS A 52 -9.17 -1.84 -32.75
C HIS A 52 -9.18 -0.51 -32.00
N THR A 53 -10.36 -0.12 -31.49
CA THR A 53 -10.52 1.06 -30.62
C THR A 53 -9.70 0.92 -29.34
N LEU A 54 -9.67 -0.26 -28.70
CA LEU A 54 -8.81 -0.50 -27.53
C LEU A 54 -7.33 -0.31 -27.81
N VAL A 55 -6.85 -0.86 -28.93
CA VAL A 55 -5.44 -0.73 -29.33
C VAL A 55 -5.09 0.75 -29.54
N LYS A 56 -5.95 1.50 -30.22
CA LYS A 56 -5.77 2.95 -30.44
C LYS A 56 -5.73 3.73 -29.13
N ILE A 57 -6.66 3.50 -28.21
CA ILE A 57 -6.69 4.14 -26.88
C ILE A 57 -5.42 3.78 -26.10
N SER A 58 -5.01 2.51 -26.11
CA SER A 58 -3.81 2.05 -25.41
C SER A 58 -2.53 2.73 -25.92
N ALA A 59 -2.42 2.93 -27.24
CA ALA A 59 -1.29 3.62 -27.84
C ALA A 59 -1.27 5.10 -27.44
N SER A 60 -2.43 5.77 -27.44
CA SER A 60 -2.56 7.16 -27.02
C SER A 60 -2.19 7.36 -25.55
N LEU A 61 -2.66 6.47 -24.67
CA LEU A 61 -2.34 6.51 -23.24
C LEU A 61 -0.84 6.29 -22.98
N ARG A 62 -0.19 5.37 -23.71
CA ARG A 62 1.26 5.14 -23.62
C ARG A 62 2.07 6.35 -24.09
N ALA A 63 1.58 7.08 -25.07
CA ALA A 63 2.20 8.31 -25.57
C ALA A 63 2.02 9.52 -24.63
N GLY A 64 1.34 9.36 -23.49
CA GLY A 64 1.11 10.45 -22.53
C GLY A 64 0.05 11.46 -22.96
N ASN A 65 -0.69 11.16 -24.03
CA ASN A 65 -1.78 12.00 -24.53
C ASN A 65 -3.11 11.30 -24.22
N PRO A 66 -3.72 11.52 -23.05
CA PRO A 66 -5.05 11.02 -22.78
C PRO A 66 -6.05 11.74 -23.69
N ALA A 67 -6.36 11.14 -24.83
CA ALA A 67 -7.35 11.66 -25.75
C ALA A 67 -8.71 11.68 -25.05
N LYS A 68 -9.37 12.85 -25.02
CA LYS A 68 -10.79 12.91 -24.63
C LYS A 68 -11.57 12.04 -25.63
N PRO A 69 -12.39 11.09 -25.17
CA PRO A 69 -13.15 10.23 -26.07
C PRO A 69 -14.06 11.08 -26.96
N VAL A 70 -13.89 10.95 -28.27
CA VAL A 70 -14.65 11.70 -29.27
C VAL A 70 -15.75 10.80 -29.86
N SER A 71 -15.42 9.54 -30.13
CA SER A 71 -16.38 8.56 -30.67
C SER A 71 -17.20 7.87 -29.57
N GLU A 72 -18.36 7.34 -29.93
CA GLU A 72 -19.20 6.57 -29.00
C GLU A 72 -18.50 5.28 -28.53
N GLU A 73 -17.73 4.64 -29.41
CA GLU A 73 -16.93 3.46 -29.10
C GLU A 73 -15.82 3.78 -28.09
N GLU A 74 -15.17 4.94 -28.24
CA GLU A 74 -14.18 5.43 -27.27
C GLU A 74 -14.85 5.70 -25.91
N LYS A 75 -16.04 6.32 -25.88
CA LYS A 75 -16.80 6.55 -24.63
C LYS A 75 -17.16 5.24 -23.94
N ILE A 76 -17.59 4.23 -24.69
CA ILE A 76 -17.88 2.89 -24.15
C ILE A 76 -16.62 2.28 -23.54
N CYS A 77 -15.46 2.35 -24.22
CA CYS A 77 -14.19 1.86 -23.70
C CYS A 77 -13.81 2.53 -22.37
N TYR A 78 -13.87 3.86 -22.30
CA TYR A 78 -13.57 4.60 -21.07
C TYR A 78 -14.58 4.31 -19.94
N SER A 79 -15.86 4.10 -20.27
CA SER A 79 -16.85 3.71 -19.27
C SER A 79 -16.55 2.34 -18.67
N ILE A 80 -16.13 1.37 -19.49
CA ILE A 80 -15.74 0.04 -19.01
C ILE A 80 -14.47 0.13 -18.16
N LEU A 81 -13.48 0.95 -18.55
CA LEU A 81 -12.29 1.20 -17.72
C LEU A 81 -12.66 1.77 -16.35
N ASN A 82 -13.60 2.72 -16.28
CA ASN A 82 -14.09 3.26 -15.01
C ASN A 82 -14.82 2.20 -14.17
N ASP A 83 -15.61 1.34 -14.80
CA ASP A 83 -16.29 0.23 -14.11
C ASP A 83 -15.26 -0.77 -13.55
N LEU A 84 -14.23 -1.10 -14.32
CA LEU A 84 -13.12 -1.98 -13.90
C LEU A 84 -12.26 -1.36 -12.79
N ASP A 85 -11.93 -0.06 -12.89
CA ASP A 85 -11.23 0.69 -11.85
C ASP A 85 -11.98 0.57 -10.52
N HIS A 86 -13.30 0.59 -10.55
CA HIS A 86 -14.13 0.46 -9.35
C HIS A 86 -14.04 -0.94 -8.72
N VAL A 87 -13.88 -2.00 -9.53
CA VAL A 87 -13.66 -3.38 -9.05
C VAL A 87 -12.25 -3.55 -8.45
N GLY A 88 -11.24 -2.98 -9.11
CA GLY A 88 -9.84 -3.05 -8.68
C GLY A 88 -9.53 -2.32 -7.37
N GLY A 89 -10.44 -1.48 -6.87
CA GLY A 89 -10.32 -0.73 -5.63
C GLY A 89 -10.09 -1.58 -4.37
N HIS A 90 -10.59 -2.82 -4.38
CA HIS A 90 -10.50 -3.73 -3.23
C HIS A 90 -9.15 -4.43 -3.09
N VAL A 91 -8.29 -4.37 -4.12
CA VAL A 91 -6.95 -4.98 -4.09
C VAL A 91 -5.94 -3.95 -3.60
N GLN A 92 -5.28 -4.24 -2.48
CA GLN A 92 -4.28 -3.34 -1.93
C GLN A 92 -3.12 -3.15 -2.92
N GLY A 93 -2.75 -1.88 -3.16
CA GLY A 93 -1.67 -1.51 -4.09
C GLY A 93 -2.07 -1.43 -5.56
N SER A 94 -3.34 -1.68 -5.90
CA SER A 94 -3.85 -1.44 -7.24
C SER A 94 -3.80 0.06 -7.63
N LEU A 95 -3.87 0.35 -8.93
CA LEU A 95 -3.97 1.72 -9.44
C LEU A 95 -5.18 2.45 -8.84
N SER A 96 -6.30 1.74 -8.70
CA SER A 96 -7.53 2.25 -8.07
C SER A 96 -7.33 2.59 -6.60
N SER A 97 -6.68 1.72 -5.82
CA SER A 97 -6.34 2.00 -4.41
C SER A 97 -5.45 3.24 -4.29
N LYS A 98 -4.46 3.42 -5.18
CA LYS A 98 -3.62 4.62 -5.22
C LYS A 98 -4.42 5.87 -5.56
N LYS A 99 -5.38 5.79 -6.49
CA LYS A 99 -6.30 6.88 -6.85
C LYS A 99 -7.21 7.27 -5.68
N PHE A 100 -7.78 6.31 -4.96
CA PHE A 100 -8.61 6.59 -3.78
C PHE A 100 -7.82 7.26 -2.66
N ARG A 101 -6.62 6.75 -2.35
CA ARG A 101 -5.74 7.37 -1.34
C ARG A 101 -5.35 8.81 -1.69
N ARG A 102 -5.20 9.13 -2.98
CA ARG A 102 -4.98 10.51 -3.42
C ARG A 102 -6.22 11.38 -3.21
N ASN A 103 -7.41 10.87 -3.49
CA ASN A 103 -8.66 11.59 -3.26
C ASN A 103 -8.91 11.85 -1.76
N GLU A 104 -8.58 10.90 -0.89
CA GLU A 104 -8.62 11.08 0.57
C GLU A 104 -7.69 12.23 1.03
N LEU A 105 -6.46 12.26 0.51
CA LEU A 105 -5.52 13.36 0.79
C LEU A 105 -6.07 14.71 0.32
N TRP A 106 -6.62 14.80 -0.90
CA TRP A 106 -7.24 16.03 -1.40
C TRP A 106 -8.42 16.47 -0.56
N SER A 107 -9.26 15.53 -0.11
CA SER A 107 -10.38 15.81 0.79
C SER A 107 -9.90 16.36 2.13
N LEU A 108 -8.85 15.77 2.71
CA LEU A 108 -8.24 16.25 3.94
C LEU A 108 -7.67 17.66 3.78
N MET A 109 -6.95 17.91 2.67
CA MET A 109 -6.40 19.24 2.37
C MET A 109 -7.51 20.29 2.15
N SER A 110 -8.62 19.91 1.52
CA SER A 110 -9.76 20.81 1.35
C SER A 110 -10.42 21.15 2.69
N PHE A 111 -10.40 20.24 3.66
CA PHE A 111 -11.03 20.42 4.97
C PHE A 111 -10.12 21.12 5.99
N LYS A 112 -8.83 20.77 6.02
CA LYS A 112 -7.85 21.25 7.00
C LYS A 112 -6.89 22.32 6.46
N GLY A 113 -6.87 22.53 5.16
CA GLY A 113 -5.87 23.36 4.48
C GLY A 113 -4.65 22.58 4.03
N ALA A 114 -3.69 23.30 3.43
CA ALA A 114 -2.45 22.70 2.93
C ALA A 114 -1.58 22.15 4.08
N PRO A 115 -0.86 21.04 3.88
CA PRO A 115 0.03 20.50 4.90
C PRO A 115 1.20 21.46 5.13
N LEU A 116 1.55 21.68 6.40
CA LEU A 116 2.76 22.43 6.77
C LEU A 116 4.03 21.61 6.57
N TRP A 117 3.93 20.29 6.71
CA TRP A 117 5.06 19.37 6.66
C TRP A 117 4.79 18.20 5.71
N PHE A 118 5.79 17.89 4.88
CA PHE A 118 5.86 16.67 4.10
C PHE A 118 7.08 15.88 4.56
N ILE A 119 6.86 14.73 5.20
CA ILE A 119 7.91 13.99 5.89
C ILE A 119 8.03 12.59 5.29
N THR A 120 9.22 12.26 4.81
CA THR A 120 9.60 10.90 4.40
C THR A 120 10.75 10.43 5.28
N PHE A 121 10.61 9.27 5.90
CA PHE A 121 11.70 8.65 6.66
C PHE A 121 11.72 7.14 6.44
N SER A 122 12.93 6.59 6.43
CA SER A 122 13.16 5.16 6.19
C SER A 122 13.99 4.59 7.34
N PRO A 123 13.37 3.89 8.30
CA PRO A 123 14.08 3.29 9.41
C PRO A 123 15.16 2.30 8.93
N ALA A 124 16.40 2.46 9.40
CA ALA A 124 17.52 1.63 9.00
C ALA A 124 17.53 0.27 9.72
N ASP A 125 16.78 -0.70 9.20
CA ASP A 125 16.61 -2.05 9.73
C ASP A 125 17.92 -2.78 10.11
N SER A 126 18.88 -2.91 9.20
CA SER A 126 20.16 -3.59 9.43
C SER A 126 21.10 -2.82 10.37
N ARG A 127 20.80 -1.56 10.69
CA ARG A 127 21.62 -0.69 11.53
C ARG A 127 20.99 -0.37 12.89
N HIS A 128 19.77 -0.83 13.14
CA HIS A 128 19.05 -0.51 14.37
C HIS A 128 19.02 -1.73 15.31
N PRO A 129 19.43 -1.58 16.59
CA PRO A 129 19.53 -2.72 17.52
C PRO A 129 18.19 -3.41 17.76
N LEU A 130 17.08 -2.65 17.74
CA LEU A 130 15.74 -3.20 17.88
C LEU A 130 15.36 -4.18 16.76
N CYS A 131 15.75 -3.91 15.52
CA CYS A 131 15.46 -4.81 14.40
C CYS A 131 16.28 -6.10 14.52
N ILE A 132 17.56 -5.98 14.90
CA ILE A 132 18.44 -7.12 15.17
C ILE A 132 17.89 -7.98 16.33
N TYR A 133 17.35 -7.34 17.37
CA TYR A 133 16.68 -8.02 18.46
C TYR A 133 15.42 -8.77 18.00
N TYR A 134 14.59 -8.16 17.16
CA TYR A 134 13.41 -8.84 16.60
C TYR A 134 13.77 -10.04 15.73
N ALA A 135 14.83 -9.92 14.92
CA ALA A 135 15.27 -10.99 14.03
C ALA A 135 16.00 -12.12 14.78
N GLY A 136 16.78 -11.79 15.81
CA GLY A 136 17.57 -12.73 16.60
C GLY A 136 16.77 -13.66 17.52
N LYS A 137 17.46 -14.56 18.21
CA LYS A 137 16.87 -15.52 19.17
C LYS A 137 17.03 -15.09 20.64
N LYS A 138 17.63 -13.93 20.89
CA LYS A 138 17.88 -13.43 22.25
C LYS A 138 16.56 -13.08 22.93
N VAL A 139 16.44 -13.48 24.19
CA VAL A 139 15.29 -13.14 25.05
C VAL A 139 15.45 -11.73 25.65
N GLU A 140 16.69 -11.30 25.86
CA GLU A 140 17.03 -9.99 26.42
C GLU A 140 17.44 -9.01 25.31
N PHE A 141 16.90 -7.78 25.37
CA PHE A 141 17.31 -6.69 24.49
C PHE A 141 18.59 -6.03 25.01
N LYS A 142 19.59 -5.89 24.14
CA LYS A 142 20.80 -5.10 24.40
C LYS A 142 21.00 -4.09 23.25
N PRO A 143 21.32 -2.82 23.54
CA PRO A 143 21.47 -1.79 22.52
C PRO A 143 22.74 -1.98 21.66
N GLU A 144 23.68 -2.78 22.14
CA GLU A 144 24.90 -3.12 21.43
C GLU A 144 24.62 -4.00 20.21
N ILE A 145 25.28 -3.70 19.09
CA ILE A 145 25.21 -4.49 17.87
C ILE A 145 26.60 -5.09 17.59
N PRO A 146 26.97 -6.22 18.23
CA PRO A 146 28.30 -6.82 18.08
C PRO A 146 28.49 -7.56 16.75
N LEU A 147 27.54 -7.44 15.81
CA LEU A 147 27.52 -8.16 14.54
C LEU A 147 28.12 -7.30 13.41
N SER A 148 28.85 -7.94 12.51
CA SER A 148 29.34 -7.30 11.28
C SER A 148 28.18 -6.84 10.38
N ALA A 149 28.44 -5.92 9.45
CA ALA A 149 27.43 -5.46 8.49
C ALA A 149 26.79 -6.62 7.70
N LYS A 150 27.60 -7.61 7.28
CA LYS A 150 27.14 -8.77 6.51
C LYS A 150 26.21 -9.66 7.34
N GLU A 151 26.56 -9.94 8.59
CA GLU A 151 25.73 -10.75 9.49
C GLU A 151 24.40 -10.09 9.82
N ARG A 152 24.39 -8.76 10.00
CA ARG A 152 23.16 -8.00 10.22
C ARG A 152 22.21 -8.07 9.04
N SER A 153 22.71 -7.82 7.83
CA SER A 153 21.89 -7.90 6.62
C SER A 153 21.36 -9.32 6.39
N ALA A 154 22.19 -10.35 6.59
CA ALA A 154 21.76 -11.74 6.47
C ALA A 154 20.67 -12.10 7.49
N MET A 155 20.81 -11.65 8.74
CA MET A 155 19.84 -11.91 9.81
C MET A 155 18.48 -11.26 9.51
N VAL A 156 18.46 -10.02 9.02
CA VAL A 156 17.22 -9.32 8.65
C VAL A 156 16.59 -9.98 7.42
N ALA A 157 17.39 -10.33 6.41
CA ALA A 157 16.90 -11.00 5.20
C ALA A 157 16.26 -12.38 5.48
N GLN A 158 16.78 -13.11 6.47
CA GLN A 158 16.23 -14.41 6.89
C GLN A 158 14.94 -14.29 7.72
N ASN A 159 14.55 -13.08 8.13
CA ASN A 159 13.34 -12.84 8.92
C ASN A 159 12.68 -11.52 8.50
N PRO A 160 12.04 -11.47 7.32
CA PRO A 160 11.37 -10.26 6.83
C PRO A 160 10.25 -9.77 7.78
N VAL A 161 9.64 -10.66 8.56
CA VAL A 161 8.64 -10.29 9.57
C VAL A 161 9.25 -9.44 10.68
N ALA A 162 10.50 -9.70 11.08
CA ALA A 162 11.19 -8.86 12.04
C ALA A 162 11.40 -7.43 11.50
N ALA A 163 11.78 -7.30 10.24
CA ALA A 163 11.91 -6.00 9.57
C ALA A 163 10.56 -5.26 9.53
N ALA A 164 9.48 -5.95 9.15
CA ALA A 164 8.14 -5.36 9.11
C ALA A 164 7.65 -4.90 10.49
N ARG A 165 7.92 -5.68 11.54
CA ARG A 165 7.58 -5.31 12.93
C ARG A 165 8.40 -4.13 13.43
N PHE A 166 9.68 -4.09 13.09
CA PHE A 166 10.55 -2.95 13.38
C PHE A 166 10.03 -1.69 12.68
N PHE A 167 9.77 -1.76 11.38
CA PHE A 167 9.21 -0.65 10.62
C PHE A 167 7.91 -0.14 11.24
N ARG A 168 6.96 -1.04 11.55
CA ARG A 168 5.70 -0.67 12.21
C ARG A 168 5.93 0.04 13.55
N PHE A 169 6.83 -0.49 14.38
CA PHE A 169 7.16 0.13 15.66
C PHE A 169 7.71 1.54 15.48
N MET A 170 8.64 1.73 14.55
CA MET A 170 9.24 3.04 14.27
C MET A 170 8.21 4.04 13.76
N VAL A 171 7.31 3.62 12.86
CA VAL A 171 6.23 4.46 12.36
C VAL A 171 5.26 4.86 13.47
N GLN A 172 4.85 3.91 14.32
CA GLN A 172 3.96 4.20 15.45
C GLN A 172 4.62 5.13 16.47
N ALA A 173 5.89 4.89 16.81
CA ALA A 173 6.65 5.75 17.70
C ALA A 173 6.83 7.16 17.12
N PHE A 174 7.03 7.30 15.81
CA PHE A 174 7.11 8.59 15.15
C PHE A 174 5.78 9.35 15.22
N ILE A 175 4.66 8.69 14.87
CA ILE A 175 3.33 9.31 14.92
C ILE A 175 2.97 9.74 16.35
N GLN A 176 3.27 8.89 17.34
CA GLN A 176 2.94 9.19 18.73
C GLN A 176 3.86 10.27 19.33
N HIS A 177 5.17 10.10 19.23
CA HIS A 177 6.11 10.92 20.00
C HIS A 177 6.68 12.11 19.24
N ILE A 178 6.78 12.03 17.90
CA ILE A 178 7.28 13.15 17.08
C ILE A 178 6.12 14.03 16.64
N LEU A 179 5.03 13.44 16.16
CA LEU A 179 3.84 14.21 15.76
C LEU A 179 2.91 14.51 16.95
N GLY A 180 3.00 13.78 18.06
CA GLY A 180 2.13 13.99 19.23
C GLY A 180 0.70 13.50 19.02
N VAL A 181 0.45 12.61 18.05
CA VAL A 181 -0.91 12.13 17.75
C VAL A 181 -1.35 11.10 18.78
N GLY A 182 -2.47 11.36 19.44
CA GLY A 182 -3.03 10.46 20.46
C GLY A 182 -2.29 10.50 21.80
N ASP A 183 -1.34 11.42 21.97
CA ASP A 183 -0.72 11.74 23.26
C ASP A 183 -1.29 13.07 23.80
N SER A 184 -1.24 13.24 25.12
CA SER A 184 -1.55 14.49 25.81
C SER A 184 -0.49 15.58 25.60
N LYS A 185 0.71 15.18 25.16
CA LYS A 185 1.86 16.06 24.96
C LYS A 185 1.92 16.59 23.53
N GLN A 186 2.34 17.85 23.41
CA GLN A 186 2.63 18.47 22.13
C GLN A 186 3.79 17.76 21.42
N GLY A 187 3.63 17.52 20.11
CA GLY A 187 4.69 16.97 19.26
C GLY A 187 5.81 17.98 18.99
N VAL A 188 6.90 17.51 18.37
CA VAL A 188 8.06 18.35 18.03
C VAL A 188 7.68 19.50 17.08
N TYR A 189 6.71 19.27 16.19
CA TYR A 189 6.22 20.26 15.23
C TYR A 189 5.02 21.06 15.74
N GLY A 190 4.69 20.93 17.02
CA GLY A 190 3.52 21.54 17.62
C GLY A 190 2.33 20.58 17.76
N ASN A 191 1.13 21.14 17.86
CA ASN A 191 -0.10 20.35 17.99
C ASN A 191 -0.54 19.87 16.61
N THR A 192 -0.58 18.55 16.41
CA THR A 192 -1.01 17.96 15.13
C THR A 192 -2.54 17.99 15.03
N ASP A 193 -3.07 18.80 14.12
CA ASP A 193 -4.51 18.87 13.83
C ASP A 193 -4.98 17.72 12.91
N ALA A 194 -4.14 17.32 11.94
CA ALA A 194 -4.37 16.15 11.11
C ALA A 194 -3.05 15.59 10.54
N TYR A 195 -3.06 14.31 10.21
CA TYR A 195 -1.97 13.67 9.46
C TYR A 195 -2.56 12.67 8.46
N TYR A 196 -1.83 12.44 7.38
CA TYR A 196 -2.15 11.41 6.40
C TYR A 196 -0.88 10.63 6.07
N GLY A 197 -0.86 9.34 6.43
CA GLY A 197 0.33 8.50 6.34
C GLY A 197 0.19 7.43 5.26
N MET A 198 1.24 7.26 4.45
CA MET A 198 1.32 6.23 3.41
C MET A 198 2.64 5.48 3.53
N VAL A 199 2.62 4.19 3.19
CA VAL A 199 3.83 3.40 2.97
C VAL A 199 4.01 3.27 1.46
N GLU A 200 5.20 3.64 0.96
CA GLU A 200 5.55 3.39 -0.44
C GLU A 200 5.58 1.87 -0.68
N GLN A 201 4.91 1.44 -1.76
CA GLN A 201 4.78 0.05 -2.18
C GLN A 201 5.52 -0.16 -3.50
#